data_AF-A0AAV1I8E8-F1
#
_entry.id   AF-A0AAV1I8E8-F1
#
_cell.length_a   1.000
_cell.length_b   1.000
_cell.length_c   1.000
_cell.angle_alpha   90.00
_cell.angle_beta   90.00
_cell.angle_gamma   90.00
#
_symmetry.space_group_name_H-M   'P 1'
#
loop_
_entity.id
_entity.type
_entity.pdbx_description
1 polymer ?
#
loop_
_entity_poly.entity_id
_entity_poly.type
_entity_poly.pdbx_seq_one_letter_code
_entity_poly.pdbx_strand_id
1 'polypeptide(L)'
;MVTPWLKLLGKGAPDPPMLHISLKRTGSVLKKAKAEVRQVSKAYLYAHHQLLDEFRNATHWPKHLLVQYAWQVEQEVDALSGLYVVFAVCLLAFLLVAISTLVAYDTKLKAFMADITGEDMQFSGPSAAAPAVKGD
;
A
#
# COMPACT_ATOMS: atom_id res chain seq x y z
N MET A 1 -46.30 25.51 36.33
CA MET A 1 -45.20 25.61 35.35
C MET A 1 -44.93 24.22 34.80
N VAL A 2 -45.39 23.94 33.58
CA VAL A 2 -45.24 22.62 32.94
C VAL A 2 -44.01 22.71 32.05
N THR A 3 -42.94 21.98 32.37
CA THR A 3 -41.81 21.84 31.45
C THR A 3 -42.33 21.15 30.19
N PRO A 4 -42.18 21.75 28.98
CA PRO A 4 -42.65 21.15 27.75
C PRO A 4 -41.67 20.05 27.36
N TRP A 5 -41.73 18.92 28.04
CA TRP A 5 -40.94 17.75 27.68
C TRP A 5 -41.45 17.26 26.33
N LEU A 6 -40.64 17.52 25.30
CA LEU A 6 -40.67 16.86 24.01
C LEU A 6 -41.15 15.41 24.21
N LYS A 7 -42.26 15.01 23.56
CA LYS A 7 -42.80 13.65 23.67
C LYS A 7 -41.80 12.66 23.05
N LEU A 8 -40.77 12.31 23.81
CA LEU A 8 -39.78 11.29 23.49
C LEU A 8 -40.41 9.88 23.54
N LEU A 9 -41.63 9.74 24.10
CA LEU A 9 -42.32 8.47 24.36
C LEU A 9 -43.84 8.62 24.10
N GLY A 10 -44.50 7.56 23.59
CA GLY A 10 -45.95 7.48 23.35
C GLY A 10 -46.40 7.39 21.88
N LYS A 11 -47.73 7.38 21.63
CA LYS A 11 -48.33 7.42 20.28
C LYS A 11 -48.03 8.78 19.63
N GLY A 12 -46.94 8.85 18.87
CA GLY A 12 -46.39 10.09 18.29
C GLY A 12 -44.94 10.38 18.65
N ALA A 13 -44.28 9.50 19.40
CA ALA A 13 -42.85 9.61 19.67
C ALA A 13 -42.02 9.37 18.40
N PRO A 14 -40.90 10.09 18.24
CA PRO A 14 -39.94 9.83 17.17
C PRO A 14 -39.40 8.39 17.27
N ASP A 15 -39.00 7.84 16.13
CA ASP A 15 -38.46 6.48 16.05
C ASP A 15 -37.26 6.32 17.00
N PRO A 16 -37.10 5.13 17.62
CA PRO A 16 -36.06 4.91 18.62
C PRO A 16 -34.68 5.19 18.03
N PRO A 17 -33.81 5.94 18.73
CA PRO A 17 -32.45 6.17 18.28
C PRO A 17 -31.64 4.87 18.36
N MET A 18 -30.80 4.62 17.36
CA MET A 18 -29.85 3.51 17.38
C MET A 18 -28.44 4.06 17.55
N LEU A 19 -27.72 3.47 18.49
CA LEU A 19 -26.30 3.75 18.69
C LEU A 19 -25.50 2.87 17.74
N HIS A 20 -24.88 3.46 16.74
CA HIS A 20 -23.97 2.78 15.82
C HIS A 20 -22.54 2.97 16.31
N ILE A 21 -21.90 1.90 16.78
CA ILE A 21 -20.53 1.91 17.25
C ILE A 21 -19.67 1.28 16.16
N SER A 22 -18.91 2.11 15.47
CA SER A 22 -17.91 1.68 14.50
C SER A 22 -16.55 1.52 15.19
N LEU A 23 -16.04 0.29 15.17
CA LEU A 23 -14.78 -0.10 15.78
C LEU A 23 -13.79 -0.42 14.67
N LYS A 24 -12.74 0.40 14.55
CA LYS A 24 -11.63 0.18 13.63
C LYS A 24 -10.50 -0.52 14.34
N ARG A 25 -10.14 -1.70 13.83
CA ARG A 25 -9.04 -2.53 14.35
C ARG A 25 -7.96 -2.66 13.28
N THR A 26 -6.69 -2.48 13.69
CA THR A 26 -5.51 -2.78 12.87
C THR A 26 -4.67 -3.80 13.62
N GLY A 27 -4.49 -4.99 13.05
CA GLY A 27 -3.78 -6.09 13.72
C GLY A 27 -4.46 -6.51 15.02
N SER A 28 -3.74 -6.39 16.15
CA SER A 28 -4.22 -6.64 17.52
C SER A 28 -4.67 -5.38 18.27
N VAL A 29 -4.52 -4.19 17.68
CA VAL A 29 -4.76 -2.90 18.37
C VAL A 29 -6.04 -2.24 17.84
N LEU A 30 -6.88 -1.79 18.77
CA LEU A 30 -8.06 -0.98 18.47
C LEU A 30 -7.61 0.46 18.21
N LYS A 31 -7.75 0.94 16.97
CA LYS A 31 -7.26 2.27 16.57
C LYS A 31 -8.26 3.38 16.78
N LYS A 32 -9.52 3.14 16.42
CA LYS A 32 -10.58 4.14 16.53
C LYS A 32 -11.87 3.48 16.94
N ALA A 33 -12.53 4.05 17.94
CA ALA A 33 -13.92 3.77 18.26
C ALA A 33 -14.69 5.06 17.97
N LYS A 34 -15.70 4.99 17.11
CA LYS A 34 -16.60 6.10 16.83
C LYS A 34 -18.03 5.65 17.07
N ALA A 35 -18.69 6.30 18.02
CA ALA A 35 -20.10 6.11 18.30
C ALA A 35 -20.89 7.24 17.62
N GLU A 36 -21.90 6.87 16.84
CA GLU A 36 -22.82 7.80 16.19
C GLU A 36 -24.25 7.40 16.52
N VAL A 37 -25.09 8.38 16.82
CA VAL A 37 -26.53 8.16 16.97
C VAL A 37 -27.15 8.28 15.59
N ARG A 38 -27.72 7.18 15.08
CA ARG A 38 -28.40 7.12 13.78
C ARG A 38 -29.87 6.78 14.00
N GLN A 39 -30.73 7.26 13.11
CA GLN A 39 -32.10 6.75 13.03
C GLN A 39 -32.10 5.31 12.53
N VAL A 40 -32.90 4.45 13.17
CA VAL A 40 -33.06 3.05 12.76
C VAL A 40 -33.68 3.02 11.36
N SER A 41 -33.24 2.10 10.51
CA SER A 41 -33.88 1.90 9.20
C SER A 41 -35.30 1.36 9.38
N LYS A 42 -36.27 1.88 8.62
CA LYS A 42 -37.67 1.44 8.70
C LYS A 42 -37.82 -0.07 8.50
N ALA A 43 -37.03 -0.66 7.60
CA ALA A 43 -37.02 -2.11 7.36
C ALA A 43 -36.68 -2.93 8.62
N TYR A 44 -35.72 -2.46 9.44
CA TYR A 44 -35.35 -3.13 10.68
C TYR A 44 -36.46 -3.02 11.75
N LEU A 45 -37.13 -1.87 11.83
CA LEU A 45 -38.29 -1.67 12.71
C LEU A 45 -39.47 -2.55 12.32
N TYR A 46 -39.72 -2.77 11.02
CA TYR A 46 -40.77 -3.69 10.57
C TYR A 46 -40.48 -5.14 10.96
N ALA A 47 -39.22 -5.58 10.86
CA ALA A 47 -38.82 -6.92 11.28
C ALA A 47 -38.95 -7.11 12.81
N HIS A 48 -38.74 -6.05 13.59
CA HIS A 48 -38.69 -6.08 15.06
C HIS A 48 -39.74 -5.14 15.70
N HIS A 49 -40.99 -5.24 15.24
CA HIS A 49 -42.10 -4.38 15.68
C HIS A 49 -42.35 -4.42 17.19
N GLN A 50 -42.10 -5.56 17.85
CA GLN A 50 -42.25 -5.72 19.29
C GLN A 50 -41.37 -4.74 20.10
N LEU A 51 -40.13 -4.47 19.65
CA LEU A 51 -39.25 -3.51 20.31
C LEU A 51 -39.78 -2.07 20.19
N LEU A 52 -40.43 -1.75 19.06
CA LEU A 52 -41.04 -0.46 18.84
C LEU A 52 -42.26 -0.26 19.76
N ASP A 53 -43.07 -1.30 19.94
CA ASP A 53 -44.25 -1.27 20.82
C ASP A 53 -43.84 -1.15 22.30
N GLU A 54 -42.82 -1.89 22.72
CA GLU A 54 -42.23 -1.77 24.06
C GLU A 54 -41.58 -0.39 24.29
N PHE A 55 -40.91 0.17 23.28
CA PHE A 55 -40.33 1.52 23.36
C PHE A 55 -41.44 2.58 23.48
N ARG A 56 -42.53 2.45 22.71
CA ARG A 56 -43.68 3.37 22.75
C ARG A 56 -44.53 3.24 24.01
N ASN A 57 -44.51 2.09 24.68
CA ASN A 57 -45.28 1.85 25.91
C ASN A 57 -44.69 2.64 27.10
N ALA A 58 -45.28 3.79 27.45
CA ALA A 58 -44.78 4.67 28.50
C ALA A 58 -44.68 4.04 29.91
N THR A 59 -45.40 2.94 30.16
CA THR A 59 -45.46 2.25 31.45
C THR A 59 -44.36 1.20 31.62
N HIS A 60 -43.77 0.72 30.52
CA HIS A 60 -42.74 -0.31 30.55
C HIS A 60 -41.34 0.30 30.73
N TRP A 61 -40.75 0.09 31.90
CA TRP A 61 -39.38 0.42 32.25
C TRP A 61 -38.67 -0.82 32.80
N PRO A 62 -37.38 -1.04 32.52
CA PRO A 62 -36.43 -0.19 31.80
C PRO A 62 -36.56 -0.21 30.27
N LYS A 63 -36.08 0.84 29.60
CA LYS A 63 -36.09 0.97 28.13
C LYS A 63 -34.81 0.38 27.53
N HIS A 64 -34.95 -0.55 26.59
CA HIS A 64 -33.84 -1.11 25.85
C HIS A 64 -33.48 -0.20 24.66
N LEU A 65 -32.20 0.17 24.54
CA LEU A 65 -31.67 0.92 23.40
C LEU A 65 -31.06 -0.05 22.38
N LEU A 66 -31.30 0.20 21.10
CA LEU A 66 -30.65 -0.56 20.05
C LEU A 66 -29.21 -0.10 19.90
N VAL A 67 -28.28 -1.04 20.02
CA VAL A 67 -26.85 -0.82 19.78
C VAL A 67 -26.41 -1.73 18.65
N GLN A 68 -25.87 -1.14 17.59
CA GLN A 68 -25.26 -1.87 16.49
C GLN A 68 -23.75 -1.72 16.55
N TYR A 69 -23.05 -2.84 16.64
CA TYR A 69 -21.60 -2.88 16.54
C TYR A 69 -21.19 -3.21 15.11
N ALA A 70 -20.39 -2.34 14.51
CA ALA A 70 -19.79 -2.56 13.20
C ALA A 70 -18.27 -2.62 13.34
N TRP A 71 -17.68 -3.74 12.93
CA TRP A 71 -16.24 -3.94 12.93
C TRP A 71 -15.68 -3.64 11.55
N GLN A 72 -14.74 -2.71 11.48
CA GLN A 72 -13.97 -2.42 10.28
C GLN A 72 -12.52 -2.87 10.53
N VAL A 73 -12.09 -3.87 9.75
CA VAL A 73 -10.71 -4.36 9.78
C VAL A 73 -9.94 -3.57 8.73
N GLU A 74 -9.13 -2.62 9.17
CA GLU A 74 -8.18 -1.92 8.29
C GLU A 74 -6.83 -2.62 8.43
N GLN A 75 -6.44 -3.36 7.40
CA GLN A 75 -5.11 -3.93 7.26
C GLN A 75 -4.18 -2.83 6.76
N GLU A 76 -3.43 -2.22 7.67
CA GLU A 76 -2.29 -1.39 7.26
C GLU A 76 -1.22 -2.30 6.71
N VAL A 77 -1.23 -2.47 5.40
CA VAL A 77 -0.04 -2.92 4.69
C VAL A 77 0.90 -1.71 4.71
N ASP A 78 2.05 -1.86 5.36
CA ASP A 78 3.10 -0.84 5.34
C ASP A 78 3.65 -0.72 3.92
N ALA A 79 2.96 0.11 3.12
CA ALA A 79 3.27 0.35 1.73
C ALA A 79 4.66 0.97 1.56
N LEU A 80 5.15 1.67 2.58
CA LEU A 80 6.48 2.27 2.60
C LEU A 80 7.55 1.18 2.69
N SER A 81 7.38 0.23 3.62
CA SER A 81 8.27 -0.93 3.74
C SER A 81 8.25 -1.80 2.49
N GLY A 82 7.06 -2.03 1.89
CA GLY A 82 6.96 -2.73 0.60
C GLY A 82 7.71 -2.03 -0.53
N LEU A 83 7.60 -0.70 -0.61
CA LEU A 83 8.31 0.12 -1.59
C LEU A 83 9.83 0.04 -1.42
N TYR A 84 10.33 0.11 -0.19
CA TYR A 84 11.77 0.00 0.09
C TYR A 84 12.35 -1.34 -0.35
N VAL A 85 11.65 -2.44 -0.09
CA VAL A 85 12.10 -3.78 -0.51
C VAL A 85 12.17 -3.88 -2.04
N VAL A 86 11.13 -3.43 -2.75
CA VAL A 86 11.11 -3.44 -4.22
C VAL A 86 12.23 -2.55 -4.78
N PHE A 87 12.40 -1.36 -4.22
CA PHE A 87 13.45 -0.44 -4.64
C PHE A 87 14.86 -1.04 -4.45
N ALA A 88 15.11 -1.67 -3.30
CA ALA A 88 16.38 -2.32 -3.01
C ALA A 88 16.69 -3.46 -3.98
N VAL A 89 15.70 -4.30 -4.30
CA VAL A 89 15.86 -5.40 -5.27
C VAL A 89 16.15 -4.86 -6.67
N CYS A 90 15.42 -3.84 -7.11
CA CYS A 90 15.65 -3.19 -8.40
C CYS A 90 17.05 -2.55 -8.48
N LEU A 91 17.49 -1.88 -7.41
CA LEU A 91 18.80 -1.25 -7.35
C LEU A 91 19.92 -2.29 -7.41
N LEU A 92 19.78 -3.40 -6.70
CA LEU A 92 20.76 -4.49 -6.71
C LEU A 92 20.83 -5.16 -8.08
N ALA A 93 19.69 -5.46 -8.70
CA ALA A 93 19.63 -6.00 -10.06
C ALA A 93 20.27 -5.05 -11.08
N PHE A 94 19.97 -3.76 -10.99
CA PHE A 94 20.58 -2.73 -11.84
C PHE A 94 22.10 -2.70 -11.70
N LEU A 95 22.59 -2.75 -10.46
CA LEU A 95 24.02 -2.70 -10.17
C LEU A 95 24.76 -3.94 -10.68
N LEU A 96 24.16 -5.13 -10.56
CA LEU A 96 24.70 -6.36 -11.14
C LEU A 96 24.81 -6.28 -12.67
N VAL A 97 23.77 -5.74 -13.33
CA VAL A 97 23.77 -5.56 -14.78
C VAL A 97 24.83 -4.53 -15.19
N ALA A 98 24.92 -3.40 -14.49
CA ALA A 98 25.91 -2.37 -14.78
C ALA A 98 27.36 -2.87 -14.64
N ILE A 99 27.65 -3.67 -13.61
CA ILE A 99 28.97 -4.31 -13.46
C ILE A 99 29.21 -5.30 -14.61
N SER A 100 28.21 -6.12 -14.92
CA SER A 100 28.33 -7.13 -15.99
C SER A 100 28.62 -6.49 -17.34
N THR A 101 27.98 -5.35 -17.65
CA THR A 101 28.26 -4.60 -18.89
C THR A 101 29.64 -3.97 -18.85
N LEU A 102 30.08 -3.39 -17.73
CA LEU A 102 31.45 -2.84 -17.60
C LEU A 102 32.54 -3.89 -17.83
N VAL A 103 32.39 -5.09 -17.25
CA VAL A 103 33.32 -6.21 -17.49
C VAL A 103 33.29 -6.66 -18.96
N ALA A 104 32.11 -6.69 -19.58
CA ALA A 104 31.97 -7.00 -20.99
C ALA A 104 32.68 -5.94 -21.86
N TYR A 105 32.57 -4.66 -21.53
CA TYR A 105 33.24 -3.58 -22.26
C TYR A 105 34.77 -3.62 -22.11
N ASP A 106 35.30 -3.90 -20.91
CA ASP A 106 36.75 -4.03 -20.69
C ASP A 106 37.36 -5.15 -21.56
N THR A 107 36.66 -6.28 -21.66
CA THR A 107 37.07 -7.40 -22.51
C THR A 107 37.07 -7.02 -23.99
N LYS A 108 36.06 -6.26 -24.43
CA LYS A 108 35.97 -5.77 -25.82
C LYS A 108 37.04 -4.72 -26.10
N LEU A 109 37.28 -3.77 -25.20
CA LEU A 109 38.32 -2.74 -25.33
C LEU A 109 39.72 -3.35 -25.40
N LYS A 110 40.02 -4.36 -24.57
CA LYS A 110 41.30 -5.09 -24.62
C LYS A 110 41.48 -5.83 -25.95
N ALA A 111 40.43 -6.46 -26.45
CA ALA A 111 40.47 -7.11 -27.76
C ALA A 111 40.70 -6.10 -28.89
N PHE A 112 40.01 -4.95 -28.88
CA PHE A 112 40.21 -3.88 -29.85
C PHE A 112 41.62 -3.27 -29.78
N MET A 113 42.17 -3.04 -28.59
CA MET A 113 43.54 -2.55 -28.45
C MET A 113 44.58 -3.55 -28.97
N ALA A 114 44.39 -4.85 -28.72
CA ALA A 114 45.28 -5.89 -29.22
C ALA A 114 45.25 -5.99 -30.75
N ASP A 115 44.08 -5.79 -31.37
CA ASP A 115 43.91 -5.79 -32.83
C ASP A 115 44.64 -4.61 -33.47
N ILE A 116 44.43 -3.38 -32.96
CA ILE A 116 45.10 -2.16 -33.46
C ILE A 116 46.62 -2.25 -33.30
N THR A 117 47.10 -2.75 -32.15
CA THR A 117 48.55 -2.88 -31.90
C THR A 117 49.18 -4.00 -32.75
N GLY A 118 48.42 -5.06 -33.04
CA GLY A 118 48.83 -6.14 -33.93
C GLY A 118 48.91 -5.72 -35.39
N GLU A 119 47.96 -4.88 -35.85
CA GLU A 119 47.97 -4.29 -37.19
C GLU A 119 49.15 -3.31 -37.38
N ASP A 120 49.46 -2.48 -36.37
CA ASP A 120 50.60 -1.54 -36.43
C ASP A 120 51.96 -2.26 -36.54
N MET A 121 52.12 -3.43 -35.91
CA MET A 121 53.34 -4.24 -36.03
C MET A 121 53.49 -4.93 -37.39
N GLN A 122 52.41 -5.11 -38.15
CA GLN A 122 52.47 -5.69 -39.50
C GLN A 122 52.74 -4.64 -40.59
N PHE A 123 52.48 -3.36 -40.32
CA PHE A 123 52.72 -2.25 -41.25
C PHE A 123 54.05 -1.50 -41.04
N SER A 124 54.76 -1.72 -39.93
CA SER A 124 56.03 -1.01 -39.64
C SER A 124 57.20 -1.96 -39.35
N GLY A 125 57.86 -2.39 -40.41
CA GLY A 125 59.24 -2.91 -40.35
C GLY A 125 60.11 -2.26 -41.43
N PRO A 126 60.93 -1.25 -41.12
CA PRO A 126 61.98 -0.75 -42.00
C PRO A 126 63.37 -1.22 -41.53
N SER A 127 64.29 -1.51 -42.44
CA SER A 127 65.62 -0.87 -42.48
C SER A 127 66.51 -1.45 -43.58
N ALA A 128 67.11 -0.53 -44.34
CA ALA A 128 68.12 -0.75 -45.37
C ALA A 128 69.45 -1.27 -44.81
N ALA A 129 70.23 -1.98 -45.66
CA ALA A 129 71.64 -1.69 -45.95
C ALA A 129 72.22 -2.71 -46.95
N ALA A 130 72.88 -2.18 -47.99
CA ALA A 130 73.67 -2.91 -48.99
C ALA A 130 74.92 -3.61 -48.42
N PRO A 131 75.59 -4.45 -49.22
CA PRO A 131 77.04 -4.26 -49.36
C PRO A 131 77.54 -4.28 -50.82
N ALA A 132 78.75 -3.74 -50.98
CA ALA A 132 79.46 -3.42 -52.22
C ALA A 132 80.26 -4.59 -52.84
N VAL A 133 80.34 -4.58 -54.18
CA VAL A 133 81.45 -4.90 -55.12
C VAL A 133 82.33 -6.16 -54.92
N LYS A 134 82.29 -7.05 -55.93
CA LYS A 134 83.41 -7.78 -56.59
C LYS A 134 82.81 -8.41 -57.87
N GLY A 135 83.16 -8.06 -59.11
CA GLY A 135 84.43 -8.24 -59.79
C GLY A 135 84.22 -9.26 -60.92
N ASP A 136 84.08 -8.78 -62.16
CA ASP A 136 84.58 -9.31 -63.45
C ASP A 136 83.95 -8.51 -64.62
#